data_AF-A0A0K8RLP2-F1
#
_entry.id   AF-A0A0K8RLP2-F1
#
_cell.length_a   1.000
_cell.length_b   1.000
_cell.length_c   1.000
_cell.angle_alpha   90.00
_cell.angle_beta   90.00
_cell.angle_gamma   90.00
#
_symmetry.space_group_name_H-M   'P 1'
#
loop_
_entity.id
_entity.type
_entity.pdbx_description
1 polymer ?
#
loop_
_entity_poly.entity_id
_entity_poly.type
_entity_poly.pdbx_seq_one_letter_code
_entity_poly.pdbx_strand_id
1 'polypeptide(L)'
;MSEIATRSLGTLGWSYQACTEMVMPFCTNGIDDMFEPHLWDWKEFSDDCFKQWGVKPRPSWITTMYGGKNISSHTNIIFRYILKKNENMHPCKNLHINVHRSNVHSRKKWK
;
A
#
# COMPACT_ATOMS: atom_id res chain seq x y z
N MET A 1 -15.01 -19.75 23.05
CA MET A 1 -15.40 -18.34 22.77
C MET A 1 -14.21 -17.37 22.64
N SER A 2 -12.97 -17.76 22.97
CA SER A 2 -11.78 -16.90 22.87
C SER A 2 -11.19 -16.76 21.46
N GLU A 3 -11.21 -17.81 20.64
CA GLU A 3 -10.56 -17.81 19.31
C GLU A 3 -11.20 -16.84 18.29
N ILE A 4 -12.51 -16.62 18.36
CA ILE A 4 -13.21 -15.70 17.43
C ILE A 4 -12.87 -14.24 17.73
N ALA A 5 -12.70 -13.87 19.01
CA ALA A 5 -12.29 -12.53 19.41
C ALA A 5 -10.88 -12.21 18.89
N THR A 6 -9.93 -13.15 19.01
CA THR A 6 -8.55 -12.96 18.52
C THR A 6 -8.47 -12.82 16.99
N ARG A 7 -9.31 -13.55 16.24
CA ARG A 7 -9.39 -13.42 14.77
C ARG A 7 -9.91 -12.05 14.33
N SER A 8 -10.91 -11.51 15.03
CA SER A 8 -11.44 -10.16 14.77
C SER A 8 -10.38 -9.08 14.97
N LEU A 9 -9.55 -9.19 16.02
CA LEU A 9 -8.44 -8.25 16.26
C LEU A 9 -7.44 -8.20 15.10
N GLY A 10 -7.14 -9.35 14.47
CA GLY A 10 -6.26 -9.39 13.31
C GLY A 10 -6.80 -8.61 12.11
N THR A 11 -8.08 -8.77 11.80
CA THR A 11 -8.76 -8.04 10.72
C THR A 11 -8.81 -6.53 10.99
N LEU A 12 -9.10 -6.13 12.24
CA LEU A 12 -9.12 -4.72 12.63
C LEU A 12 -7.72 -4.09 12.57
N GLY A 13 -6.70 -4.81 13.06
CA GLY A 13 -5.31 -4.36 12.98
C GLY A 13 -4.85 -4.16 11.54
N TRP A 14 -5.19 -5.10 10.66
CA TRP A 14 -4.89 -4.98 9.24
C TRP A 14 -5.64 -3.83 8.56
N SER A 15 -6.91 -3.64 8.90
CA SER A 15 -7.71 -2.50 8.42
C SER A 15 -7.05 -1.16 8.80
N TYR A 16 -6.60 -1.04 10.04
CA TYR A 16 -5.88 0.14 10.49
C TYR A 16 -4.54 0.34 9.78
N GLN A 17 -3.76 -0.74 9.58
CA GLN A 17 -2.50 -0.69 8.84
C GLN A 17 -2.70 -0.24 7.38
N ALA A 18 -3.73 -0.75 6.71
CA ALA A 18 -4.08 -0.33 5.35
C ALA A 18 -4.50 1.15 5.27
N CYS A 19 -5.20 1.64 6.30
CA CYS A 19 -5.62 3.03 6.40
C CYS A 19 -4.53 4.01 6.84
N THR A 20 -3.32 3.54 7.14
CA THR A 20 -2.20 4.39 7.58
C THR A 20 -1.02 4.29 6.63
N GLU A 21 -0.37 3.13 6.55
CA GLU A 21 0.90 2.96 5.84
C GLU A 21 0.80 1.96 4.68
N MET A 22 0.09 0.85 4.86
CA MET A 22 -0.03 -0.26 3.91
C MET A 22 -1.09 0.01 2.82
N VAL A 23 -0.98 1.17 2.16
CA VAL A 23 -1.89 1.55 1.06
C VAL A 23 -1.60 0.69 -0.17
N MET A 24 -2.50 -0.25 -0.46
CA MET A 24 -2.39 -1.15 -1.62
C MET A 24 -3.62 -0.97 -2.54
N PRO A 25 -3.44 -0.34 -3.71
CA PRO A 25 -4.53 -0.10 -4.67
C PRO A 25 -4.92 -1.41 -5.38
N PHE A 26 -6.21 -1.74 -5.33
CA PHE A 26 -6.81 -2.85 -6.08
C PHE A 26 -7.90 -2.32 -7.02
N CYS A 27 -8.01 -2.89 -8.20
CA CYS A 27 -8.98 -2.52 -9.22
C CYS A 27 -9.15 -3.68 -10.19
N THR A 28 -10.25 -3.64 -10.92
CA THR A 28 -10.65 -4.61 -11.92
C THR A 28 -11.11 -3.85 -13.17
N ASN A 29 -10.86 -4.42 -14.35
CA ASN A 29 -11.20 -3.81 -15.63
C ASN A 29 -12.18 -4.65 -16.46
N GLY A 30 -12.48 -5.89 -16.08
CA GLY A 30 -13.35 -6.80 -16.83
C GLY A 30 -12.83 -7.20 -18.21
N ILE A 31 -11.55 -6.95 -18.50
CA ILE A 31 -10.86 -7.29 -19.76
C ILE A 31 -9.75 -8.31 -19.47
N ASP A 32 -8.85 -7.97 -18.55
CA ASP A 32 -7.72 -8.80 -18.12
C ASP A 32 -8.05 -9.61 -16.86
N ASP A 33 -9.27 -9.45 -16.34
CA ASP A 33 -9.81 -10.13 -15.17
C ASP A 33 -11.27 -10.58 -15.39
N MET A 34 -11.76 -11.48 -14.54
CA MET A 34 -13.12 -12.05 -14.63
C MET A 34 -14.15 -11.27 -13.80
N PHE A 35 -13.83 -10.05 -13.34
CA PHE A 35 -14.68 -9.27 -12.43
C PHE A 35 -15.31 -8.08 -13.14
N GLU A 36 -16.38 -7.54 -12.58
CA GLU A 36 -16.95 -6.28 -13.07
C GLU A 36 -15.93 -5.13 -12.91
N PRO A 37 -15.89 -4.14 -13.82
CA PRO A 37 -14.95 -3.04 -13.72
C PRO A 37 -15.13 -2.23 -12.43
N HIS A 38 -14.08 -2.15 -11.63
CA HIS A 38 -14.02 -1.34 -10.42
C HIS A 38 -12.72 -0.52 -10.43
N LEU A 39 -12.86 0.79 -10.56
CA LEU A 39 -11.73 1.72 -10.56
C LEU A 39 -11.34 2.07 -9.12
N TRP A 40 -10.05 2.25 -8.91
CA TRP A 40 -9.53 2.71 -7.62
C TRP A 40 -9.70 4.23 -7.48
N ASP A 41 -10.42 4.68 -6.45
CA ASP A 41 -10.55 6.08 -6.06
C ASP A 41 -9.79 6.36 -4.74
N TRP A 42 -8.79 7.24 -4.82
CA TRP A 42 -7.99 7.64 -3.65
C TRP A 42 -8.78 8.46 -2.63
N LYS A 43 -9.67 9.35 -3.11
CA LYS A 43 -10.45 10.23 -2.25
C LYS A 43 -11.45 9.42 -1.45
N GLU A 44 -12.18 8.53 -2.11
CA GLU A 44 -13.12 7.62 -1.46
C GLU A 44 -12.41 6.78 -0.38
N PHE A 45 -11.31 6.12 -0.74
CA PHE A 45 -10.51 5.35 0.20
C PHE A 45 -10.02 6.17 1.41
N SER A 46 -9.51 7.38 1.17
CA SER A 46 -9.03 8.26 2.25
C SER A 46 -10.16 8.74 3.16
N ASP A 47 -11.33 9.05 2.61
CA ASP A 47 -12.47 9.56 3.37
C ASP A 47 -13.09 8.41 4.21
N ASP A 48 -13.14 7.18 3.68
CA ASP A 48 -13.56 5.99 4.42
C ASP A 48 -12.63 5.64 5.59
N CYS A 49 -11.32 5.70 5.37
CA CYS A 49 -10.34 5.51 6.45
C CYS A 49 -10.50 6.56 7.56
N PHE A 50 -10.78 7.81 7.19
CA PHE A 50 -11.02 8.86 8.17
C PHE A 50 -12.32 8.61 8.96
N LYS A 51 -13.38 8.16 8.29
CA LYS A 51 -14.66 7.83 8.94
C LYS A 51 -14.53 6.67 9.93
N GLN A 52 -13.76 5.64 9.58
CA GLN A 52 -13.62 4.42 10.41
C GLN A 52 -12.63 4.61 11.56
N TRP A 53 -11.51 5.30 11.33
CA TRP A 53 -10.37 5.31 12.24
C TRP A 53 -9.88 6.71 12.64
N GLY A 54 -10.44 7.77 12.06
CA GLY A 54 -10.01 9.15 12.30
C GLY A 54 -8.64 9.50 11.71
N VAL A 55 -8.08 8.66 10.85
CA VAL A 55 -6.76 8.83 10.23
C VAL A 55 -6.87 8.96 8.72
N LYS A 56 -5.91 9.65 8.10
CA LYS A 56 -5.75 9.68 6.64
C LYS A 56 -4.50 8.88 6.23
N PRO A 57 -4.57 8.04 5.18
CA PRO A 57 -3.44 7.21 4.79
C PRO A 57 -2.28 8.03 4.20
N ARG A 58 -1.05 7.52 4.34
CA ARG A 58 0.21 8.12 3.86
C ARG A 58 0.82 7.25 2.74
N PRO A 59 0.38 7.43 1.49
CA PRO A 59 0.63 6.45 0.42
C PRO A 59 2.10 6.37 -0.04
N SER A 60 2.88 7.43 0.15
CA SER A 60 4.32 7.43 -0.17
C SER A 60 5.21 6.93 0.96
N TRP A 61 4.66 6.61 2.13
CA TRP A 61 5.46 6.29 3.31
C TRP A 61 6.28 5.02 3.11
N ILE A 62 5.65 3.92 2.67
CA ILE A 62 6.34 2.65 2.44
C ILE A 62 7.43 2.77 1.38
N THR A 63 7.15 3.44 0.26
CA THR A 63 8.14 3.61 -0.81
C THR A 63 9.31 4.50 -0.38
N THR A 64 9.05 5.48 0.49
CA THR A 64 10.09 6.35 1.07
C THR A 64 10.94 5.61 2.11
N MET A 65 10.30 4.85 3.00
CA MET A 65 10.97 4.18 4.12
C MET A 65 11.72 2.93 3.69
N TYR A 66 11.16 2.14 2.78
CA TYR A 66 11.71 0.85 2.36
C TYR A 66 12.32 0.85 0.94
N GLY A 67 12.41 2.03 0.30
CA GLY A 67 13.07 2.20 -1.00
C GLY A 67 12.28 1.72 -2.23
N GLY A 68 11.13 1.06 -2.04
CA GLY A 68 10.27 0.62 -3.13
C GLY A 68 10.98 -0.35 -4.08
N LYS A 69 11.10 0.03 -5.37
CA LYS A 69 11.87 -0.77 -6.35
C LYS A 69 13.39 -0.59 -6.22
N ASN A 70 13.85 0.46 -5.53
CA ASN A 70 15.27 0.77 -5.38
C ASN A 70 15.84 0.12 -4.11
N ILE A 71 16.10 -1.19 -4.19
CA ILE A 71 16.65 -1.99 -3.08
C ILE A 71 18.05 -2.54 -3.37
N SER A 72 18.67 -2.14 -4.48
CA SER A 72 19.94 -2.69 -4.98
C SER A 72 21.12 -2.51 -4.02
N SER A 73 21.05 -1.54 -3.11
CA SER A 73 22.10 -1.30 -2.10
C SER A 73 22.08 -2.28 -0.93
N HIS A 74 21.04 -3.10 -0.78
CA HIS A 74 20.89 -4.04 0.33
C HIS A 74 21.45 -5.42 -0.05
N THR A 75 22.05 -6.13 0.91
CA THR A 75 22.71 -7.43 0.69
C THR A 75 22.22 -8.47 1.71
N ASN A 76 22.49 -9.75 1.46
CA ASN A 76 22.17 -10.88 2.35
C ASN A 76 20.67 -11.07 2.66
N ILE A 77 19.79 -10.76 1.70
CA ILE A 77 18.35 -11.01 1.81
C ILE A 77 17.94 -12.05 0.76
N ILE A 78 17.40 -13.18 1.21
CA ILE A 78 16.91 -14.27 0.33
C ILE A 78 15.38 -14.26 0.36
N PHE A 79 14.75 -13.86 -0.75
CA PHE A 79 13.31 -13.94 -0.92
C PHE A 79 12.91 -15.33 -1.46
N ARG A 80 12.50 -16.26 -0.57
CA ARG A 80 12.20 -17.66 -0.95
C ARG A 80 10.90 -17.87 -1.72
N TYR A 81 9.86 -17.06 -1.47
CA TYR A 81 8.51 -17.29 -2.03
C TYR A 81 7.80 -16.01 -2.45
N ILE A 82 8.46 -15.17 -3.25
CA ILE A 82 7.71 -14.17 -4.02
C ILE A 82 7.05 -14.92 -5.17
N LEU A 83 5.71 -15.03 -5.18
CA LEU A 83 4.98 -15.34 -6.40
C LEU A 83 5.56 -14.41 -7.47
N LYS A 84 6.10 -14.96 -8.57
CA LYS A 84 6.58 -14.17 -9.71
C LYS A 84 5.61 -13.01 -9.86
N LYS A 85 6.13 -11.78 -9.83
CA LYS A 85 5.34 -10.59 -10.07
C LYS A 85 4.57 -10.88 -11.35
N ASN A 86 3.27 -11.16 -11.22
CA ASN A 86 2.48 -11.46 -12.38
C ASN A 86 2.46 -10.12 -13.12
N GLU A 87 3.08 -10.04 -14.29
CA GLU A 87 3.03 -8.81 -15.11
C GLU A 87 1.58 -8.45 -15.47
N ASN A 88 0.67 -9.42 -15.30
CA ASN A 88 -0.78 -9.32 -15.46
C ASN A 88 -1.50 -8.78 -14.20
N MET A 89 -0.82 -8.60 -13.06
CA MET A 89 -1.41 -7.83 -11.95
C MET A 89 -1.28 -6.37 -12.32
N HIS A 90 -2.24 -5.87 -13.10
CA HIS A 90 -2.24 -4.50 -13.55
C HIS A 90 -2.40 -3.57 -12.34
N PRO A 91 -1.34 -2.81 -11.96
CA PRO A 91 -1.54 -1.77 -10.95
C PRO A 91 -2.58 -0.80 -11.50
N CYS A 92 -3.47 -0.33 -10.64
CA CYS A 92 -4.52 0.59 -11.05
C CYS A 92 -3.92 1.74 -11.81
N LYS A 93 -4.31 1.87 -13.09
CA LYS A 93 -3.66 2.76 -14.06
C LYS A 93 -3.80 4.25 -13.72
N ASN A 94 -4.41 4.60 -12.59
CA ASN A 94 -4.50 5.94 -12.02
C ASN A 94 -3.96 5.99 -10.59
N LEU A 95 -2.71 5.55 -10.36
CA LEU A 95 -2.00 5.85 -9.12
C LEU A 95 -1.49 7.31 -9.06
N HIS A 96 -2.20 8.25 -9.68
CA HIS A 96 -1.98 9.68 -9.48
C HIS A 96 -2.53 10.10 -8.12
N ILE A 97 -1.99 9.48 -7.09
CA ILE A 97 -1.95 10.10 -5.78
C ILE A 97 -1.06 11.32 -5.99
N ASN A 98 -1.65 12.52 -5.95
CA ASN A 98 -0.90 13.77 -5.95
C ASN A 98 -0.06 13.84 -4.67
N VAL A 99 1.04 13.09 -4.64
CA VAL A 99 2.07 13.22 -3.62
C VAL A 99 2.74 14.54 -3.95
N HIS A 100 2.37 15.59 -3.23
CA HIS A 100 3.22 16.78 -3.14
C HIS A 100 4.62 16.29 -2.78
N ARG A 101 5.52 16.35 -3.77
CA ARG A 101 6.94 16.02 -3.62
C ARG A 101 7.50 17.01 -2.61
N SER A 102 7.45 16.67 -1.32
CA SER A 102 8.22 17.36 -0.31
C SER A 102 9.67 17.11 -0.68
N ASN A 103 10.38 18.16 -1.09
CA ASN A 103 11.81 18.11 -1.31
C ASN A 103 12.49 17.63 -0.02
N VAL A 104 12.75 16.32 0.08
CA VAL A 104 13.72 15.80 1.05
C VAL A 104 15.10 16.11 0.46
N HIS A 105 15.48 17.38 0.62
CA HIS A 105 16.83 17.84 0.41
C HIS A 105 17.76 17.03 1.31
N SER A 106 18.68 16.33 0.67
CA SER A 106 19.92 15.78 1.20
C SER A 106 20.37 16.39 2.54
N ARG A 107 20.21 15.64 3.64
CA ARG A 107 21.07 15.76 4.81
C ARG A 107 21.66 14.39 5.17
N LYS A 108 22.57 13.92 4.31
CA LYS A 108 23.69 13.09 4.74
C LYS A 108 24.91 14.00 4.90
N LYS A 109 25.16 14.44 6.12
CA LYS A 109 26.49 14.85 6.58
C LYS A 109 26.57 14.56 8.06
N TRP A 110 26.89 13.30 8.38
CA TRP A 110 27.38 12.90 9.68
C TRP A 110 28.77 12.32 9.46
N LYS A 111 29.76 13.08 9.95
CA LYS A 111 31.21 12.86 9.97
C LYS A 111 31.94 12.88 8.63
#